data_AF-A0A1R4H4D5-F1
#
_entry.id   AF-A0A1R4H4D5-F1
#
_cell.length_a   1.000
_cell.length_b   1.000
_cell.length_c   1.000
_cell.angle_alpha   90.00
_cell.angle_beta   90.00
_cell.angle_gamma   90.00
#
_symmetry.space_group_name_H-M   'P 1'
#
loop_
_entity.id
_entity.type
_entity.pdbx_description
1 polymer ?
#
loop_
_entity_poly.entity_id
_entity_poly.type
_entity_poly.pdbx_seq_one_letter_code
_entity_poly.pdbx_strand_id
1 'polypeptide(L)'
;MKPSGKILASIAVIILTAQGCSTQEVKPDVAEPASEDKTALDMSKQEPPMVIRKGDHPLNLVRIMDGAVCKNDQQGAEGEFLLYADPADIDRIKKDKGEKVFSSFEQKIETFSANIFEKVINATTLTEDPFALGDYEANQKLAKQVADNFKTEVADNIEKFQQETTLTIDVVAFPASFTFYHKGCDINKMNMPD
;
A
#
# COMPACT_ATOMS: atom_id res chain seq x y z
N MET A 1 -0.47 22.80 87.25
CA MET A 1 -1.76 23.45 87.56
C MET A 1 -2.76 23.07 86.47
N LYS A 2 -3.93 22.57 86.91
CA LYS A 2 -5.20 22.38 86.18
C LYS A 2 -5.92 23.77 86.08
N PRO A 3 -7.06 23.99 85.39
CA PRO A 3 -7.97 23.01 84.77
C PRO A 3 -8.79 23.45 83.49
N SER A 4 -9.68 22.54 83.06
CA SER A 4 -11.07 22.72 82.52
C SER A 4 -11.33 23.38 81.16
N GLY A 5 -12.33 23.00 80.35
CA GLY A 5 -13.49 22.08 80.49
C GLY A 5 -14.15 21.85 79.09
N LYS A 6 -14.62 20.63 78.76
CA LYS A 6 -16.02 20.08 78.82
C LYS A 6 -17.13 20.91 78.13
N ILE A 7 -17.89 20.24 77.23
CA ILE A 7 -19.37 20.20 76.97
C ILE A 7 -19.59 19.82 75.47
N LEU A 8 -20.02 18.58 75.15
CA LEU A 8 -21.40 18.08 74.94
C LEU A 8 -22.09 18.71 73.70
N ALA A 9 -22.19 17.97 72.58
CA ALA A 9 -23.25 17.01 72.20
C ALA A 9 -24.39 17.66 71.41
N SER A 10 -24.70 17.12 70.22
CA SER A 10 -26.07 16.99 69.71
C SER A 10 -26.10 16.07 68.49
N ILE A 11 -26.77 14.94 68.69
CA ILE A 11 -27.23 13.99 67.67
C ILE A 11 -28.44 14.62 66.97
N ALA A 12 -28.46 14.60 65.64
CA ALA A 12 -29.69 14.76 64.86
C ALA A 12 -29.78 13.61 63.86
N VAL A 13 -30.66 12.65 64.18
CA VAL A 13 -31.20 11.64 63.28
C VAL A 13 -32.28 12.32 62.46
N ILE A 14 -32.14 12.40 61.13
CA ILE A 14 -33.26 12.68 60.22
C ILE A 14 -33.19 11.77 58.98
N ILE A 15 -33.91 10.66 59.09
CA ILE A 15 -34.94 10.15 58.15
C ILE A 15 -34.54 9.97 56.68
N LEU A 16 -34.44 8.70 56.30
CA LEU A 16 -34.66 8.18 54.95
C LEU A 16 -36.00 8.66 54.39
N THR A 17 -35.97 9.43 53.31
CA THR A 17 -37.07 9.48 52.34
C THR A 17 -36.52 9.03 50.99
N ALA A 18 -36.95 7.84 50.57
CA ALA A 18 -36.89 7.44 49.18
C ALA A 18 -37.91 8.26 48.40
N GLN A 19 -37.47 8.94 47.34
CA GLN A 19 -38.21 9.11 46.08
C GLN A 19 -37.39 9.89 45.05
N GLY A 20 -36.98 9.16 44.01
CA GLY A 20 -37.03 9.57 42.60
C GLY A 20 -36.32 10.85 42.16
N CYS A 21 -35.12 10.69 41.63
CA CYS A 21 -34.77 11.29 40.34
C CYS A 21 -34.11 10.19 39.49
N SER A 22 -34.76 9.90 38.37
CA SER A 22 -34.32 8.98 37.32
C SER A 22 -33.03 9.50 36.71
N THR A 23 -31.88 9.10 37.25
CA THR A 23 -30.60 9.23 36.54
C THR A 23 -30.59 8.13 35.48
N GLN A 24 -30.90 8.52 34.25
CA GLN A 24 -30.69 7.68 33.08
C GLN A 24 -29.21 7.27 33.07
N GLU A 25 -28.93 5.99 33.28
CA GLU A 25 -27.60 5.43 33.02
C GLU A 25 -27.32 5.63 31.54
N VAL A 26 -26.67 6.73 31.20
CA VAL A 26 -25.92 6.82 29.95
C VAL A 26 -24.77 5.84 30.14
N LYS A 27 -24.96 4.61 29.67
CA LYS A 27 -23.83 3.73 29.35
C LYS A 27 -22.83 4.60 28.62
N PRO A 28 -21.57 4.72 29.09
CA PRO A 28 -20.53 5.13 28.18
C PRO A 28 -20.54 4.05 27.11
N ASP A 29 -20.99 4.44 25.92
CA ASP A 29 -20.76 3.69 24.70
C ASP A 29 -19.24 3.74 24.54
N VAL A 30 -18.56 2.83 25.25
CA VAL A 30 -17.20 2.46 24.95
C VAL A 30 -17.34 1.82 23.59
N ALA A 31 -17.27 2.65 22.55
CA ALA A 31 -17.02 2.20 21.21
C ALA A 31 -15.90 1.18 21.35
N GLU A 32 -16.20 -0.06 20.97
CA GLU A 32 -15.18 -1.08 20.77
C GLU A 32 -14.00 -0.41 20.05
N PRO A 33 -12.74 -0.66 20.46
CA PRO A 33 -11.62 -0.21 19.66
C PRO A 33 -11.91 -0.69 18.24
N ALA A 34 -11.96 0.27 17.30
CA ALA A 34 -12.29 0.01 15.92
C ALA A 34 -11.51 -1.23 15.49
N SER A 35 -12.27 -2.27 15.17
CA SER A 35 -11.79 -3.54 14.61
C SER A 35 -10.54 -3.27 13.80
N GLU A 36 -9.45 -3.98 14.12
CA GLU A 36 -8.31 -4.13 13.22
C GLU A 36 -8.85 -4.27 11.80
N ASP A 37 -8.39 -3.33 10.97
CA ASP A 37 -8.98 -2.98 9.69
C ASP A 37 -9.04 -4.22 8.80
N LYS A 38 -10.23 -4.78 8.59
CA LYS A 38 -10.43 -5.98 7.76
C LYS A 38 -9.87 -5.79 6.36
N THR A 39 -9.80 -4.54 5.91
CA THR A 39 -9.26 -4.12 4.63
C THR A 39 -7.73 -4.25 4.60
N ALA A 40 -7.04 -3.91 5.71
CA ALA A 40 -5.59 -4.10 5.87
C ALA A 40 -5.14 -5.54 5.79
N LEU A 41 -5.93 -6.43 6.37
CA LEU A 41 -5.74 -7.87 6.26
C LEU A 41 -6.03 -8.41 4.85
N ASP A 42 -6.79 -7.70 4.02
CA ASP A 42 -7.23 -8.14 2.69
C ASP A 42 -6.14 -7.91 1.62
N MET A 43 -5.46 -6.76 1.63
CA MET A 43 -4.35 -6.51 0.68
C MET A 43 -3.08 -7.26 1.04
N SER A 44 -2.76 -7.45 2.33
CA SER A 44 -1.59 -8.25 2.75
C SER A 44 -1.69 -9.73 2.32
N LYS A 45 -2.87 -10.20 1.93
CA LYS A 45 -3.12 -11.57 1.45
C LYS A 45 -3.32 -11.65 -0.06
N GLN A 46 -3.26 -10.52 -0.75
CA GLN A 46 -3.50 -10.51 -2.18
C GLN A 46 -2.29 -11.14 -2.87
N GLU A 47 -2.52 -12.23 -3.59
CA GLU A 47 -1.52 -12.85 -4.44
C GLU A 47 -1.61 -12.25 -5.85
N PRO A 48 -0.47 -12.05 -6.54
CA PRO A 48 -0.47 -11.67 -7.95
C PRO A 48 -1.27 -12.67 -8.80
N PRO A 49 -2.16 -12.22 -9.69
CA PRO A 49 -2.88 -13.13 -10.56
C PRO A 49 -1.91 -13.79 -11.53
N MET A 50 -1.93 -15.12 -11.64
CA MET A 50 -1.04 -15.87 -12.54
C MET A 50 -1.31 -15.62 -14.03
N VAL A 51 -2.53 -15.18 -14.37
CA VAL A 51 -2.95 -14.91 -15.75
C VAL A 51 -3.84 -13.67 -15.77
N ILE A 52 -3.60 -12.78 -16.74
CA ILE A 52 -4.47 -11.64 -17.05
C ILE A 52 -4.95 -11.70 -18.50
N ARG A 53 -5.97 -10.91 -18.84
CA ARG A 53 -6.46 -10.76 -20.23
C ARG A 53 -6.14 -9.37 -20.76
N LYS A 54 -5.48 -9.31 -21.93
CA LYS A 54 -5.30 -8.09 -22.72
C LYS A 54 -6.11 -8.24 -24.02
N GLY A 55 -7.34 -7.73 -23.99
CA GLY A 55 -8.35 -8.05 -25.01
C GLY A 55 -8.65 -9.55 -25.01
N ASP A 56 -8.45 -10.20 -26.15
CA ASP A 56 -8.67 -11.64 -26.29
C ASP A 56 -7.45 -12.51 -25.98
N HIS A 57 -6.28 -11.89 -25.71
CA HIS A 57 -5.03 -12.60 -25.46
C HIS A 57 -4.83 -12.86 -23.96
N PRO A 58 -4.68 -14.12 -23.52
CA PRO A 58 -4.24 -14.44 -22.18
C PRO A 58 -2.74 -14.19 -22.05
N LEU A 59 -2.33 -13.45 -21.02
CA LEU A 59 -0.92 -13.23 -20.70
C LEU A 59 -0.61 -13.88 -19.36
N ASN A 60 0.50 -14.61 -19.28
CA ASN A 60 0.93 -15.29 -18.07
C ASN A 60 1.90 -14.42 -17.29
N LEU A 61 1.83 -14.47 -15.95
CA LEU A 61 2.84 -13.88 -15.10
C LEU A 61 4.16 -14.62 -15.33
N VAL A 62 5.18 -13.91 -15.80
CA VAL A 62 6.50 -14.49 -16.10
C VAL A 62 7.60 -13.96 -15.20
N ARG A 63 7.42 -12.79 -14.61
CA ARG A 63 8.38 -12.20 -13.67
C ARG A 63 7.70 -11.22 -12.73
N ILE A 64 8.16 -11.21 -11.48
CA ILE A 64 7.92 -10.13 -10.52
C ILE A 64 9.22 -9.32 -10.47
N MET A 65 9.11 -8.01 -10.64
CA MET A 65 10.24 -7.08 -10.64
C MET A 65 10.08 -6.13 -9.45
N ASP A 66 11.13 -5.98 -8.66
CA ASP A 66 11.16 -5.02 -7.57
C ASP A 66 11.52 -3.62 -8.10
N GLY A 67 10.96 -2.58 -7.48
CA GLY A 67 11.29 -1.20 -7.79
C GLY A 67 11.27 -0.36 -6.53
N ALA A 68 12.27 0.52 -6.39
CA ALA A 68 12.32 1.48 -5.30
C ALA A 68 12.86 2.82 -5.79
N VAL A 69 12.30 3.89 -5.25
CA VAL A 69 12.62 5.26 -5.62
C VAL A 69 12.63 6.11 -4.35
N CYS A 70 13.74 6.81 -4.11
CA CYS A 70 13.76 7.91 -3.16
C CYS A 70 13.53 9.24 -3.89
N LYS A 71 12.39 9.85 -3.61
CA LYS A 71 12.07 11.22 -3.97
C LYS A 71 12.63 12.11 -2.88
N ASN A 72 13.65 12.91 -3.18
CA ASN A 72 14.42 13.66 -2.18
C ASN A 72 15.05 12.75 -1.11
N ASP A 73 15.96 13.25 -0.27
CA ASP A 73 16.66 12.44 0.75
C ASP A 73 15.73 12.00 1.92
N GLN A 74 14.41 12.11 1.77
CA GLN A 74 13.44 11.85 2.84
C GLN A 74 12.28 10.99 2.38
N GLN A 75 11.72 11.21 1.19
CA GLN A 75 10.50 10.54 0.76
C GLN A 75 10.79 9.47 -0.29
N GLY A 76 9.86 8.53 -0.48
CA GLY A 76 10.01 7.55 -1.54
C GLY A 76 8.96 6.46 -1.50
N ALA A 77 9.15 5.47 -2.36
CA ALA A 77 8.31 4.30 -2.41
C ALA A 77 9.12 3.08 -2.86
N GLU A 78 8.75 1.91 -2.37
CA GLU A 78 9.17 0.63 -2.90
C GLU A 78 7.96 -0.26 -3.19
N GLY A 79 8.10 -1.22 -4.09
CA GLY A 79 7.16 -2.31 -4.30
C GLY A 79 7.43 -3.10 -5.58
N GLU A 80 6.46 -3.92 -5.95
CA GLU A 80 6.57 -4.92 -7.00
C GLU A 80 5.78 -4.53 -8.26
N PHE A 81 6.32 -4.95 -9.40
CA PHE A 81 5.77 -4.79 -10.74
C PHE A 81 5.70 -6.15 -11.41
N LEU A 82 4.56 -6.45 -12.00
CA LEU A 82 4.24 -7.75 -12.57
C LEU A 82 4.42 -7.68 -14.08
N LEU A 83 5.34 -8.49 -14.61
CA LEU A 83 5.52 -8.68 -16.04
C LEU A 83 4.68 -9.86 -16.50
N TYR A 84 3.74 -9.57 -17.38
CA TYR A 84 2.92 -10.54 -18.08
C TYR A 84 3.35 -10.65 -19.53
N ALA A 85 3.35 -11.87 -20.08
CA ALA A 85 3.72 -12.10 -21.47
C ALA A 85 2.93 -13.26 -22.11
N ASP A 86 2.76 -13.20 -23.42
CA ASP A 86 2.15 -14.28 -24.20
C ASP A 86 3.13 -15.47 -24.26
N PRO A 87 2.74 -16.66 -23.74
CA PRO A 87 3.63 -17.81 -23.71
C PRO A 87 4.04 -18.30 -25.12
N ALA A 88 3.17 -18.17 -26.13
CA ALA A 88 3.48 -18.58 -27.50
C ALA A 88 4.53 -17.67 -28.13
N ASP A 89 4.51 -16.37 -27.83
CA ASP A 89 5.56 -15.44 -28.27
C ASP A 89 6.90 -15.75 -27.61
N ILE A 90 6.91 -16.09 -26.32
CA ILE A 90 8.13 -16.49 -25.60
C ILE A 90 8.75 -17.72 -26.25
N ASP A 91 7.96 -18.77 -26.46
CA ASP A 91 8.43 -20.02 -27.05
C ASP A 91 8.98 -19.80 -28.47
N ARG A 92 8.25 -19.04 -29.30
CA ARG A 92 8.68 -18.65 -30.65
C ARG A 92 10.00 -17.88 -30.62
N ILE A 93 10.11 -16.85 -29.77
CA ILE A 93 11.30 -16.00 -29.72
C ILE A 93 12.52 -16.78 -29.22
N LYS A 94 12.37 -17.60 -28.16
CA LYS A 94 13.48 -18.44 -27.67
C LYS A 94 13.95 -19.42 -28.73
N LYS A 95 13.03 -20.01 -29.48
CA LYS A 95 13.34 -20.93 -30.59
C LYS A 95 14.03 -20.23 -31.77
N ASP A 96 13.48 -19.10 -32.21
CA ASP A 96 13.90 -18.44 -33.46
C ASP A 96 15.10 -17.51 -33.28
N LYS A 97 15.21 -16.84 -32.12
CA LYS A 97 16.22 -15.81 -31.83
C LYS A 97 17.21 -16.22 -30.72
N GLY A 98 16.91 -17.27 -29.97
CA GLY A 98 17.75 -17.77 -28.87
C GLY A 98 17.48 -17.10 -27.52
N GLU A 99 17.82 -17.80 -26.44
CA GLU A 99 17.52 -17.37 -25.06
C GLU A 99 18.17 -16.03 -24.68
N LYS A 100 19.39 -15.75 -25.17
CA LYS A 100 20.08 -14.49 -24.86
C LYS A 100 19.32 -13.25 -25.34
N VAL A 101 18.59 -13.36 -26.45
CA VAL A 101 17.75 -12.26 -26.96
C VAL A 101 16.58 -12.03 -26.00
N PHE A 102 15.97 -13.10 -25.50
CA PHE A 102 14.90 -13.00 -24.51
C PHE A 102 15.38 -12.36 -23.20
N SER A 103 16.54 -12.75 -22.66
CA SER A 103 17.10 -12.10 -21.47
C SER A 103 17.36 -10.61 -21.68
N SER A 104 17.78 -10.20 -22.89
CA SER A 104 17.94 -8.77 -23.20
C SER A 104 16.61 -8.01 -23.24
N PHE A 105 15.49 -8.70 -23.50
CA PHE A 105 14.16 -8.11 -23.45
C PHE A 105 13.71 -7.86 -22.02
N GLU A 106 13.96 -8.82 -21.12
CA GLU A 106 13.66 -8.66 -19.69
C GLU A 106 14.40 -7.45 -19.10
N GLN A 107 15.69 -7.29 -19.42
CA GLN A 107 16.48 -6.12 -18.98
C GLN A 107 15.93 -4.79 -19.51
N LYS A 108 15.49 -4.75 -20.77
CA LYS A 108 14.86 -3.55 -21.35
C LYS A 108 13.55 -3.20 -20.63
N ILE A 109 12.73 -4.21 -20.34
CA ILE A 109 11.46 -4.05 -19.62
C ILE A 109 11.68 -3.50 -18.23
N GLU A 110 12.61 -4.10 -17.49
CA GLU A 110 12.99 -3.68 -16.15
C GLU A 110 13.50 -2.22 -16.16
N THR A 111 14.38 -1.89 -17.12
CA THR A 111 14.94 -0.53 -17.25
C THR A 111 13.85 0.52 -17.48
N PHE A 112 12.93 0.31 -18.43
CA PHE A 112 11.89 1.32 -18.66
C PHE A 112 10.89 1.36 -17.49
N SER A 113 10.61 0.23 -16.85
CA SER A 113 9.68 0.16 -15.72
C SER A 113 10.23 0.94 -14.53
N ALA A 114 11.52 0.78 -14.20
CA ALA A 114 12.20 1.55 -13.16
C ALA A 114 12.15 3.06 -13.45
N ASN A 115 12.49 3.48 -14.67
CA ASN A 115 12.45 4.89 -15.06
C ASN A 115 11.05 5.49 -14.97
N ILE A 116 10.01 4.73 -15.36
CA ILE A 116 8.62 5.17 -15.26
C ILE A 116 8.19 5.24 -13.80
N PHE A 117 8.56 4.28 -12.98
CA PHE A 117 8.26 4.31 -11.55
C PHE A 117 8.89 5.53 -10.89
N GLU A 118 10.15 5.82 -11.18
CA GLU A 118 10.82 7.04 -10.72
C GLU A 118 10.07 8.31 -11.13
N LYS A 119 9.68 8.41 -12.39
CA LYS A 119 8.90 9.53 -12.91
C LYS A 119 7.58 9.69 -12.15
N VAL A 120 6.84 8.60 -11.94
CA VAL A 120 5.55 8.60 -11.23
C VAL A 120 5.73 9.02 -9.77
N ILE A 121 6.72 8.47 -9.07
CA ILE A 121 6.98 8.81 -7.67
C ILE A 121 7.40 10.27 -7.52
N ASN A 122 8.27 10.78 -8.40
CA ASN A 122 8.67 12.18 -8.41
C ASN A 122 7.48 13.13 -8.66
N ALA A 123 6.53 12.74 -9.51
CA ALA A 123 5.31 13.50 -9.77
C ALA A 123 4.23 13.37 -8.67
N THR A 124 4.28 12.30 -7.87
CA THR A 124 3.26 12.01 -6.85
C THR A 124 3.55 12.74 -5.54
N THR A 125 2.53 13.36 -4.95
CA THR A 125 2.63 13.95 -3.61
C THR A 125 2.55 12.85 -2.56
N LEU A 126 3.69 12.57 -1.91
CA LEU A 126 3.79 11.55 -0.86
C LEU A 126 3.56 12.12 0.54
N THR A 127 2.78 13.19 0.69
CA THR A 127 2.44 13.71 2.04
C THR A 127 1.22 12.97 2.59
N GLU A 128 1.16 12.81 3.90
CA GLU A 128 -0.01 12.24 4.58
C GLU A 128 -1.30 12.96 4.19
N ASP A 129 -2.37 12.20 3.94
CA ASP A 129 -3.70 12.74 3.67
C ASP A 129 -4.38 13.15 4.99
N PRO A 130 -4.57 14.45 5.27
CA PRO A 130 -5.15 14.90 6.53
C PRO A 130 -6.65 14.55 6.67
N PHE A 131 -7.28 14.03 5.63
CA PHE A 131 -8.69 13.63 5.61
C PHE A 131 -8.89 12.11 5.62
N ALA A 132 -7.83 11.31 5.59
CA ALA A 132 -7.94 9.87 5.69
C ALA A 132 -8.41 9.45 7.10
N LEU A 133 -9.22 8.39 7.18
CA LEU A 133 -9.71 7.88 8.46
C LEU A 133 -8.65 7.06 9.21
N GLY A 134 -7.49 6.84 8.59
CA GLY A 134 -6.29 6.23 9.16
C GLY A 134 -5.19 6.03 8.12
N ASP A 135 -3.97 5.72 8.57
CA ASP A 135 -2.78 5.54 7.73
C ASP A 135 -2.97 4.47 6.65
N TYR A 136 -3.76 3.45 6.96
CA TYR A 136 -4.05 2.36 6.04
C TYR A 136 -4.84 2.83 4.81
N GLU A 137 -5.96 3.53 5.02
CA GLU A 137 -6.79 4.05 3.94
C GLU A 137 -6.02 5.06 3.08
N ALA A 138 -5.20 5.90 3.72
CA ALA A 138 -4.30 6.84 3.03
C ALA A 138 -3.33 6.09 2.10
N ASN A 139 -2.68 5.04 2.62
CA ASN A 139 -1.75 4.23 1.84
C ASN A 139 -2.42 3.49 0.68
N GLN A 140 -3.64 2.96 0.86
CA GLN A 140 -4.37 2.32 -0.23
C GLN A 140 -4.69 3.30 -1.37
N LYS A 141 -5.16 4.50 -1.03
CA LYS A 141 -5.47 5.54 -2.03
C LYS A 141 -4.21 5.94 -2.79
N LEU A 142 -3.10 6.11 -2.07
CA LEU A 142 -1.81 6.44 -2.66
C LEU A 142 -1.29 5.30 -3.55
N ALA A 143 -1.35 4.05 -3.09
CA ALA A 143 -0.96 2.86 -3.85
C ALA A 143 -1.75 2.75 -5.16
N LYS A 144 -3.07 2.96 -5.09
CA LYS A 144 -3.94 2.98 -6.27
C LYS A 144 -3.57 4.10 -7.23
N GLN A 145 -3.35 5.32 -6.72
CA GLN A 145 -2.96 6.47 -7.53
C GLN A 145 -1.63 6.21 -8.25
N VAL A 146 -0.63 5.68 -7.55
CA VAL A 146 0.67 5.34 -8.13
C VAL A 146 0.52 4.27 -9.22
N ALA A 147 -0.29 3.24 -8.98
CA ALA A 147 -0.53 2.19 -9.96
C ALA A 147 -1.27 2.69 -11.21
N ASP A 148 -2.29 3.54 -11.05
CA ASP A 148 -3.05 4.13 -12.16
C ASP A 148 -2.17 5.08 -12.99
N ASN A 149 -1.30 5.87 -12.33
CA ASN A 149 -0.32 6.72 -12.99
C ASN A 149 0.75 5.90 -13.73
N PHE A 150 1.30 4.87 -13.09
CA PHE A 150 2.26 3.96 -13.72
C PHE A 150 1.68 3.31 -14.97
N LYS A 151 0.46 2.78 -14.89
CA LYS A 151 -0.24 2.19 -16.03
C LYS A 151 -0.35 3.15 -17.20
N THR A 152 -0.64 4.42 -16.92
CA THR A 152 -0.76 5.46 -17.95
C THR A 152 0.61 5.75 -18.59
N GLU A 153 1.64 5.92 -17.76
CA GLU A 153 2.99 6.29 -18.20
C GLU A 153 3.73 5.15 -18.92
N VAL A 154 3.43 3.88 -18.60
CA VAL A 154 4.09 2.71 -19.20
C VAL A 154 3.52 2.29 -20.55
N ALA A 155 2.33 2.79 -20.92
CA ALA A 155 1.60 2.35 -22.11
C ALA A 155 2.42 2.51 -23.41
N ASP A 156 2.98 3.70 -23.63
CA ASP A 156 3.77 4.01 -24.83
C ASP A 156 5.04 3.15 -24.92
N ASN A 157 5.69 2.91 -23.78
CA ASN A 157 6.87 2.06 -23.69
C ASN A 157 6.56 0.60 -24.02
N ILE A 158 5.43 0.08 -23.54
CA ILE A 158 4.95 -1.26 -23.88
C ILE A 158 4.64 -1.33 -25.37
N GLU A 159 3.90 -0.38 -25.93
CA GLU A 159 3.56 -0.38 -27.35
C GLU A 159 4.82 -0.39 -28.23
N LYS A 160 5.76 0.52 -27.95
CA LYS A 160 7.02 0.59 -28.67
C LYS A 160 7.84 -0.70 -28.55
N PHE A 161 7.92 -1.26 -27.34
CA PHE A 161 8.63 -2.52 -27.11
C PHE A 161 8.01 -3.67 -27.90
N GLN A 162 6.68 -3.76 -27.93
CA GLN A 162 5.95 -4.80 -28.67
C GLN A 162 6.17 -4.66 -30.18
N GLN A 163 6.18 -3.43 -30.71
CA GLN A 163 6.49 -3.16 -32.12
C GLN A 163 7.91 -3.58 -32.51
N GLU A 164 8.90 -3.34 -31.65
CA GLU A 164 10.30 -3.67 -31.91
C GLU A 164 10.61 -5.17 -31.78
N THR A 165 9.94 -5.87 -30.86
CA THR A 165 10.33 -7.23 -30.45
C THR A 165 9.39 -8.33 -30.93
N THR A 166 8.14 -7.98 -31.25
CA THR A 166 7.01 -8.90 -31.47
C THR A 166 6.63 -9.73 -30.23
N LEU A 167 7.13 -9.40 -29.04
CA LEU A 167 6.74 -10.06 -27.79
C LEU A 167 5.56 -9.32 -27.18
N THR A 168 4.39 -9.96 -27.14
CA THR A 168 3.20 -9.38 -26.52
C THR A 168 3.33 -9.41 -24.99
N ILE A 169 3.53 -8.23 -24.39
CA ILE A 169 3.61 -8.06 -22.93
C ILE A 169 2.54 -7.15 -22.32
N ASP A 170 2.45 -7.19 -21.00
CA ASP A 170 1.91 -6.11 -20.17
C ASP A 170 2.76 -5.96 -18.90
N VAL A 171 2.83 -4.75 -18.35
CA VAL A 171 3.52 -4.48 -17.10
C VAL A 171 2.57 -3.75 -16.17
N VAL A 172 2.36 -4.30 -14.97
CA VAL A 172 1.35 -3.81 -14.03
C VAL A 172 1.99 -3.59 -12.66
N ALA A 173 1.83 -2.39 -12.11
CA ALA A 173 2.16 -2.12 -10.71
C ALA A 173 1.28 -2.96 -9.77
N PHE A 174 1.84 -3.54 -8.71
CA PHE A 174 1.09 -4.35 -7.74
C PHE A 174 0.82 -3.55 -6.46
N PRO A 175 -0.36 -2.91 -6.30
CA PRO A 175 -0.58 -1.96 -5.21
C PRO A 175 -0.44 -2.54 -3.80
N ALA A 176 -0.71 -3.84 -3.66
CA ALA A 176 -0.59 -4.56 -2.39
C ALA A 176 0.85 -4.67 -1.86
N SER A 177 1.84 -4.52 -2.74
CA SER A 177 3.26 -4.55 -2.36
C SER A 177 3.83 -3.18 -2.00
N PHE A 178 3.10 -2.08 -2.26
CA PHE A 178 3.68 -0.76 -2.11
C PHE A 178 3.88 -0.35 -0.64
N THR A 179 5.09 0.12 -0.35
CA THR A 179 5.43 0.80 0.89
C THR A 179 5.85 2.23 0.57
N PHE A 180 5.28 3.20 1.27
CA PHE A 180 5.59 4.63 1.11
C PHE A 180 6.39 5.15 2.29
N TYR A 181 7.45 5.89 1.98
CA TYR A 181 8.32 6.53 2.96
C TYR A 181 8.05 8.02 2.96
N HIS A 182 7.69 8.55 4.13
CA HIS A 182 7.50 9.99 4.33
C HIS A 182 8.77 10.68 4.88
N LYS A 183 9.69 9.89 5.47
CA LYS A 183 10.99 10.33 6.01
C LYS A 183 12.01 9.20 5.91
N GLY A 184 13.29 9.57 5.72
CA GLY A 184 14.42 8.64 5.80
C GLY A 184 14.52 7.62 4.68
N CYS A 185 13.99 7.93 3.48
CA CYS A 185 14.20 7.10 2.30
C CYS A 185 15.70 6.98 1.98
N ASP A 186 16.21 5.75 1.99
CA ASP A 186 17.59 5.42 1.63
C ASP A 186 17.57 4.09 0.86
N ILE A 187 17.76 4.17 -0.46
CA ILE A 187 17.72 3.01 -1.37
C ILE A 187 18.73 1.93 -0.93
N ASN A 188 19.87 2.32 -0.34
CA ASN A 188 20.89 1.35 0.11
C ASN A 188 20.45 0.55 1.35
N LYS A 189 19.36 0.96 2.00
CA LYS A 189 18.77 0.25 3.15
C LYS A 189 17.48 -0.48 2.77
N MET A 190 17.03 -0.34 1.53
CA MET A 190 15.92 -1.12 0.99
C MET A 190 16.48 -2.48 0.56
N ASN A 191 15.80 -3.57 0.93
CA ASN A 191 16.23 -4.93 0.62
C ASN A 191 15.99 -5.24 -0.86
N MET A 192 16.71 -4.58 -1.77
CA MET A 192 16.68 -4.91 -3.18
C MET A 192 17.72 -6.00 -3.48
N PRO A 193 17.35 -7.09 -4.17
CA PRO A 193 18.34 -8.06 -4.64
C PRO A 193 19.29 -7.40 -5.65
N ASP A 194 20.60 -7.63 -5.47
CA ASP A 194 21.68 -7.17 -6.38
C ASP A 194 21.50 -7.65 -7.83
#